data_AF-A0A532UBJ4-F1
#
_entry.id   AF-A0A532UBJ4-F1
#
_cell.length_a   1.000
_cell.length_b   1.000
_cell.length_c   1.000
_cell.angle_alpha   90.00
_cell.angle_beta   90.00
_cell.angle_gamma   90.00
#
_symmetry.space_group_name_H-M   'P 1'
#
loop_
_entity.id
_entity.type
_entity.pdbx_description
1 polymer ?
#
loop_
_entity_poly.entity_id
_entity_poly.type
_entity_poly.pdbx_seq_one_letter_code
_entity_poly.pdbx_strand_id
1 'polypeptide(L)'
;MKIRRRSFLKTVGMFGVGALTYHPAIGAFAQDPIGGQQDPSAGQWYPTTCQGCTTWCPVEVFIQGGRAVKVRGNQNSLTNPGTVCPKGHMMPKQIYDPDRIKVPMKRTNPEKGKGIDPQFVPITWDEALGTIADKMLELRSTNETHKFVYLRGRYSYHRDIIYSALPKIFGSPNGISHSSVCAEAEKAGAYWTEGYWDYRDYDLANTKYLVLWGVDPFRSNRQIPAAIAQWATIRENATIVTIDPTLTGAAAKSDEWLPIKPGEDGALASALAHHILVKGLWNKEFVGDFNGNGASAFVANTDVDENDFTEVESSGLVKWWNIEVKDKTPEWAAGITGISQAKIEEIAEGMAAAAPSTAVWYGPGPCMSPRGTYTAMAIYALNGLVGSIGNVGGVLRKNSSPSSNGIPSYSAYQDDIAKAGTGHKKIDQRGYLEMPSMKKASGKGVVTNNVPNAMLAADPYDVKMVIGNWCNFIYSGTQPQRWRD
;
A
#
# COMPACT_ATOMS: atom_id res chain seq x y z
N MET A 1 -43.81 -2.90 -12.14
CA MET A 1 -43.67 -3.29 -13.56
C MET A 1 -42.22 -3.66 -13.83
N LYS A 2 -41.89 -4.94 -14.08
CA LYS A 2 -40.49 -5.39 -14.33
C LYS A 2 -40.11 -5.11 -15.79
N ILE A 3 -39.28 -4.10 -16.04
CA ILE A 3 -38.75 -3.83 -17.38
C ILE A 3 -37.49 -4.71 -17.58
N ARG A 4 -37.52 -5.58 -18.60
CA ARG A 4 -36.34 -6.41 -18.97
C ARG A 4 -35.35 -5.57 -19.78
N ARG A 5 -34.05 -5.83 -19.60
CA ARG A 5 -32.91 -5.12 -20.24
C ARG A 5 -33.02 -5.02 -21.78
N ARG A 6 -33.62 -6.03 -22.43
CA ARG A 6 -33.89 -6.04 -23.88
C ARG A 6 -35.00 -5.06 -24.30
N SER A 7 -35.99 -4.82 -23.43
CA SER A 7 -37.06 -3.85 -23.67
C SER A 7 -36.55 -2.42 -23.53
N PHE A 8 -35.66 -2.16 -22.56
CA PHE A 8 -35.01 -0.85 -22.38
C PHE A 8 -34.20 -0.44 -23.62
N LEU A 9 -33.39 -1.34 -24.17
CA LEU A 9 -32.58 -1.05 -25.37
C LEU A 9 -33.43 -0.80 -26.63
N LYS A 10 -34.60 -1.44 -26.74
CA LYS A 10 -35.55 -1.16 -27.84
C LYS A 10 -36.23 0.20 -27.69
N THR A 11 -36.50 0.64 -26.47
CA THR A 11 -37.10 1.95 -26.20
C THR A 11 -36.11 3.08 -26.47
N VAL A 12 -34.82 2.90 -26.16
CA VAL A 12 -33.78 3.92 -26.45
C VAL A 12 -33.56 4.10 -27.96
N GLY A 13 -33.81 3.07 -28.78
CA GLY A 13 -33.70 3.15 -30.25
C GLY A 13 -34.82 3.91 -30.96
N MET A 14 -35.93 4.25 -30.29
CA MET A 14 -37.10 4.90 -30.91
C MET A 14 -37.35 6.35 -30.45
N PHE A 15 -36.53 6.91 -29.56
CA PHE A 15 -36.60 8.33 -29.17
C PHE A 15 -35.62 9.21 -29.97
N GLY A 16 -35.47 8.91 -31.27
CA GLY A 16 -34.55 9.62 -32.17
C GLY A 16 -35.09 10.90 -32.80
N VAL A 17 -36.38 11.22 -32.67
CA VAL A 17 -36.96 12.44 -33.27
C VAL A 17 -38.11 12.95 -32.39
N GLY A 18 -37.92 14.10 -31.72
CA GLY A 18 -39.03 14.88 -31.15
C GLY A 18 -39.20 14.83 -29.62
N ALA A 19 -38.26 15.43 -28.89
CA ALA A 19 -38.52 15.96 -27.53
C ALA A 19 -37.45 17.01 -27.16
N LEU A 20 -37.30 18.04 -28.00
CA LEU A 20 -36.63 19.29 -27.60
C LEU A 20 -37.67 20.15 -26.90
N THR A 21 -37.63 20.23 -25.57
CA THR A 21 -38.00 21.38 -24.70
C THR A 21 -38.50 20.91 -23.32
N TYR A 22 -37.63 20.38 -22.46
CA TYR A 22 -37.58 20.68 -21.01
C TYR A 22 -36.45 19.87 -20.38
N HIS A 23 -35.40 20.53 -19.90
CA HIS A 23 -34.36 19.90 -19.08
C HIS A 23 -34.42 20.54 -17.69
N PRO A 24 -34.87 19.83 -16.63
CA PRO A 24 -34.55 20.26 -15.28
C PRO A 24 -33.03 20.10 -15.11
N ALA A 25 -32.36 21.20 -14.78
CA ALA A 25 -30.92 21.23 -14.57
C ALA A 25 -30.56 20.43 -13.30
N ILE A 26 -30.25 19.15 -13.48
CA ILE A 26 -29.49 18.40 -12.49
C ILE A 26 -28.05 18.89 -12.63
N GLY A 27 -27.60 19.75 -11.72
CA GLY A 27 -26.26 20.37 -11.69
C GLY A 27 -25.06 19.40 -11.62
N ALA A 28 -25.27 18.10 -11.80
CA ALA A 28 -24.21 17.09 -11.91
C ALA A 28 -23.64 16.97 -13.34
N PHE A 29 -24.29 17.60 -14.32
CA PHE A 29 -23.77 17.79 -15.68
C PHE A 29 -23.74 19.28 -16.02
N ALA A 30 -23.20 20.12 -15.13
CA ALA A 30 -22.63 21.37 -15.60
C ALA A 30 -21.58 20.99 -16.64
N GLN A 31 -21.98 21.08 -17.91
CA GLN A 31 -21.08 21.14 -19.04
C GLN A 31 -20.16 22.31 -18.72
N ASP A 32 -18.95 22.03 -18.25
CA ASP A 32 -17.85 22.84 -18.78
C ASP A 32 -18.02 22.76 -20.29
N PRO A 33 -18.23 23.89 -20.98
CA PRO A 33 -18.14 23.86 -22.41
C PRO A 33 -16.69 23.43 -22.69
N ILE A 34 -16.49 22.16 -23.04
CA ILE A 34 -15.49 21.82 -24.04
C ILE A 34 -16.06 22.33 -25.38
N GLY A 35 -16.36 23.63 -25.42
CA GLY A 35 -16.50 24.45 -26.60
C GLY A 35 -15.11 24.96 -26.94
N GLY A 36 -14.21 24.02 -27.25
CA GLY A 36 -13.02 24.32 -28.02
C GLY A 36 -13.29 23.79 -29.41
N GLN A 37 -13.12 24.62 -30.43
CA GLN A 37 -12.83 24.13 -31.78
C GLN A 37 -11.87 22.93 -31.65
N GLN A 38 -12.15 21.83 -32.35
CA GLN A 38 -11.13 20.78 -32.49
C GLN A 38 -9.89 21.46 -33.03
N ASP A 39 -8.86 21.55 -32.20
CA ASP A 39 -7.61 22.14 -32.60
C ASP A 39 -7.04 21.23 -33.71
N PRO A 40 -6.89 21.75 -34.95
CA PRO A 40 -6.39 20.96 -36.06
C PRO A 40 -4.89 20.63 -35.92
N SER A 41 -4.21 21.12 -34.87
CA SER A 41 -2.79 20.81 -34.65
C SER A 41 -2.54 19.32 -34.44
N ALA A 42 -1.48 18.82 -35.09
CA ALA A 42 -0.96 17.50 -34.81
C ALA A 42 -0.46 17.46 -33.36
N GLY A 43 -0.99 16.55 -32.54
CA GLY A 43 -0.52 16.36 -31.18
C GLY A 43 0.68 15.40 -31.08
N GLN A 44 1.35 15.42 -29.93
CA GLN A 44 2.51 14.56 -29.65
C GLN A 44 2.36 13.84 -28.31
N TRP A 45 2.90 12.62 -28.21
CA TRP A 45 2.93 11.84 -26.97
C TRP A 45 4.22 12.10 -26.21
N TYR A 46 4.11 12.44 -24.93
CA TYR A 46 5.26 12.66 -24.06
C TYR A 46 5.25 11.68 -22.88
N PRO A 47 6.38 11.03 -22.56
CA PRO A 47 6.46 10.09 -21.46
C PRO A 47 6.44 10.80 -20.10
N THR A 48 5.77 10.20 -19.13
CA THR A 48 5.80 10.59 -17.72
C THR A 48 5.42 9.41 -16.82
N THR A 49 5.22 9.62 -15.52
CA THR A 49 4.83 8.58 -14.56
C THR A 49 3.56 8.95 -13.81
N CYS A 50 2.58 8.06 -13.80
CA CYS A 50 1.35 8.24 -13.03
C CYS A 50 1.59 7.91 -11.55
N GLN A 51 1.16 8.78 -10.64
CA GLN A 51 1.31 8.56 -9.18
C GLN A 51 -0.02 8.48 -8.43
N GLY A 52 -1.13 8.16 -9.12
CA GLY A 52 -2.45 7.98 -8.52
C GLY A 52 -2.53 6.80 -7.53
N CYS A 53 -1.58 5.86 -7.60
CA CYS A 53 -1.34 4.83 -6.59
C CYS A 53 0.15 4.42 -6.62
N THR A 54 0.54 3.43 -5.82
CA THR A 54 1.94 2.97 -5.74
C THR A 54 2.36 2.02 -6.86
N THR A 55 1.51 1.76 -7.87
CA THR A 55 1.96 1.08 -9.09
C THR A 55 2.98 1.89 -9.87
N TRP A 56 2.87 3.22 -9.82
CA TRP A 56 3.79 4.13 -10.52
C TRP A 56 3.94 3.79 -12.01
N CYS A 57 2.80 3.62 -12.70
CA CYS A 57 2.79 3.24 -14.11
C CYS A 57 3.56 4.26 -14.95
N PRO A 58 4.52 3.81 -15.79
CA PRO A 58 4.96 4.58 -16.94
C PRO A 58 3.77 4.86 -17.86
N VAL A 59 3.57 6.12 -18.20
CA VAL A 59 2.46 6.58 -19.06
C VAL A 59 2.97 7.53 -20.13
N GLU A 60 2.16 7.76 -21.14
CA GLU A 60 2.34 8.81 -22.12
C GLU A 60 1.13 9.75 -22.08
N VAL A 61 1.39 11.05 -22.16
CA VAL A 61 0.37 12.10 -22.22
C VAL A 61 0.36 12.68 -23.64
N PHE A 62 -0.81 12.67 -24.28
CA PHE A 62 -0.99 13.31 -25.57
C PHE A 62 -1.21 14.81 -25.36
N ILE A 63 -0.31 15.62 -25.92
CA ILE A 63 -0.40 17.07 -25.91
C ILE A 63 -0.84 17.54 -27.28
N GLN A 64 -1.94 18.29 -27.34
CA GLN A 64 -2.49 18.90 -28.54
C GLN A 64 -2.93 20.32 -28.20
N GLY A 65 -2.61 21.31 -29.04
CA GLY A 65 -2.92 22.71 -28.74
C GLY A 65 -2.30 23.22 -27.44
N GLY A 66 -1.12 22.73 -27.06
CA GLY A 66 -0.49 23.06 -25.78
C GLY A 66 -1.20 22.49 -24.55
N ARG A 67 -2.16 21.58 -24.71
CA ARG A 67 -2.96 20.98 -23.63
C ARG A 67 -2.80 19.47 -23.55
N ALA A 68 -2.72 18.94 -22.34
CA ALA A 68 -2.80 17.51 -22.07
C ALA A 68 -4.24 17.02 -22.24
N VAL A 69 -4.51 16.23 -23.28
CA VAL A 69 -5.88 15.83 -23.64
C VAL A 69 -6.16 14.34 -23.42
N LYS A 70 -5.14 13.48 -23.45
CA LYS A 70 -5.27 12.02 -23.27
C LYS A 70 -4.09 11.44 -22.52
N VAL A 71 -4.32 10.31 -21.86
CA VAL A 71 -3.29 9.53 -21.18
C VAL A 71 -3.45 8.06 -21.56
N ARG A 72 -2.33 7.40 -21.88
CA ARG A 72 -2.25 5.94 -22.10
C ARG A 72 -1.05 5.37 -21.34
N GLY A 73 -0.97 4.03 -21.25
CA GLY A 73 0.26 3.38 -20.77
C GLY A 73 1.42 3.65 -21.72
N ASN A 74 2.64 3.73 -21.20
CA ASN A 74 3.81 3.85 -22.06
C ASN A 74 3.93 2.56 -22.91
N GLN A 75 4.14 2.72 -24.22
CA GLN A 75 4.19 1.57 -25.14
C GLN A 75 5.40 0.66 -24.88
N ASN A 76 6.47 1.21 -24.30
CA ASN A 76 7.70 0.50 -23.97
C ASN A 76 7.67 -0.13 -22.56
N SER A 77 6.58 0.07 -21.80
CA SER A 77 6.45 -0.52 -20.47
C SER A 77 6.17 -2.02 -20.57
N LEU A 78 6.98 -2.83 -19.90
CA LEU A 78 6.74 -4.27 -19.79
C LEU A 78 5.56 -4.60 -18.87
N THR A 79 5.22 -3.71 -17.92
CA THR A 79 4.16 -3.96 -16.93
C THR A 79 2.80 -3.43 -17.36
N ASN A 80 2.75 -2.45 -18.26
CA ASN A 80 1.50 -1.86 -18.74
C ASN A 80 1.61 -1.32 -20.19
N PRO A 81 1.93 -2.17 -21.18
CA PRO A 81 2.21 -1.74 -22.55
C PRO A 81 0.98 -1.09 -23.18
N GLY A 82 0.98 0.23 -23.27
CA GLY A 82 -0.14 0.99 -23.81
C GLY A 82 -1.38 1.11 -22.91
N THR A 83 -1.45 0.36 -21.82
CA THR A 83 -2.63 0.29 -20.96
C THR A 83 -2.49 1.13 -19.69
N VAL A 84 -3.62 1.68 -19.23
CA VAL A 84 -3.69 2.41 -17.96
C VAL A 84 -5.04 2.15 -17.30
N CYS A 85 -5.07 2.12 -15.96
CA CYS A 85 -6.33 1.97 -15.23
C CYS A 85 -7.18 3.26 -15.31
N PRO A 86 -8.47 3.23 -14.92
CA PRO A 86 -9.36 4.39 -15.00
C PRO A 86 -8.83 5.66 -14.31
N LYS A 87 -8.03 5.50 -13.25
CA LYS A 87 -7.41 6.63 -12.52
C LYS A 87 -6.41 7.41 -13.37
N GLY A 88 -5.73 6.77 -14.34
CA GLY A 88 -4.78 7.46 -15.21
C GLY A 88 -5.44 8.48 -16.13
N HIS A 89 -6.69 8.22 -16.55
CA HIS A 89 -7.46 9.18 -17.36
C HIS A 89 -7.88 10.43 -16.58
N MET A 90 -7.76 10.42 -15.24
CA MET A 90 -8.05 11.57 -14.40
C MET A 90 -6.88 12.54 -14.27
N MET A 91 -5.68 12.20 -14.75
CA MET A 91 -4.50 13.07 -14.64
C MET A 91 -4.71 14.47 -15.26
N PRO A 92 -5.29 14.63 -16.48
CA PRO A 92 -5.57 15.96 -17.01
C PRO A 92 -6.54 16.76 -16.14
N LYS A 93 -7.54 16.11 -15.53
CA LYS A 93 -8.48 16.77 -14.62
C LYS A 93 -7.81 17.30 -13.35
N GLN A 94 -6.76 16.64 -12.85
CA GLN A 94 -5.97 17.14 -11.72
C GLN A 94 -5.08 18.33 -12.10
N ILE A 95 -4.54 18.35 -13.33
CA ILE A 95 -3.72 19.47 -13.82
C ILE A 95 -4.57 20.73 -14.02
N TYR A 96 -5.78 20.54 -14.56
CA TYR A 96 -6.75 21.60 -14.88
C TYR A 96 -7.82 21.79 -13.81
N ASP A 97 -7.58 21.30 -12.60
CA ASP A 97 -8.47 21.53 -11.47
C ASP A 97 -8.63 23.05 -11.26
N PRO A 98 -9.86 23.61 -11.33
CA PRO A 98 -10.09 25.04 -11.17
C PRO A 98 -9.69 25.55 -9.77
N ASP A 99 -9.66 24.68 -8.76
CA ASP A 99 -9.32 25.00 -7.37
C ASP A 99 -7.80 24.94 -7.10
N ARG A 100 -6.99 24.67 -8.14
CA ARG A 100 -5.53 24.60 -8.00
C ARG A 100 -4.94 25.95 -7.60
N ILE A 101 -4.11 25.94 -6.56
CA ILE A 101 -3.31 27.10 -6.14
C ILE A 101 -2.26 27.43 -7.22
N LYS A 102 -2.27 28.67 -7.71
CA LYS A 102 -1.44 29.13 -8.85
C LYS A 102 -0.22 29.97 -8.44
N VAL A 103 -0.27 30.56 -7.24
CA VAL A 103 0.79 31.43 -6.68
C VAL A 103 0.98 31.10 -5.20
N PRO A 104 2.14 31.43 -4.60
CA PRO A 104 2.32 31.33 -3.15
C PRO A 104 1.28 32.17 -2.39
N MET A 105 0.87 31.68 -1.22
CA MET A 105 -0.16 32.31 -0.39
C MET A 105 0.30 32.39 1.06
N LYS A 106 -0.13 33.43 1.78
CA LYS A 106 0.15 33.64 3.20
C LYS A 106 -1.16 33.91 3.94
N ARG A 107 -1.35 33.26 5.09
CA ARG A 107 -2.51 33.53 5.95
C ARG A 107 -2.36 34.90 6.62
N THR A 108 -3.44 35.65 6.77
CA THR A 108 -3.43 36.94 7.49
C THR A 108 -4.11 36.86 8.84
N ASN A 109 -5.08 35.94 9.02
CA ASN A 109 -5.63 35.65 10.32
C ASN A 109 -4.54 34.98 11.19
N PRO A 110 -4.29 35.35 12.45
CA PRO A 110 -3.36 34.60 13.31
C PRO A 110 -3.93 33.26 13.82
N GLU A 111 -5.25 33.14 13.97
CA GLU A 111 -5.91 31.97 14.58
C GLU A 111 -6.02 30.77 13.64
N LYS A 112 -5.64 29.58 14.09
CA LYS A 112 -5.75 28.34 13.32
C LYS A 112 -6.80 27.43 13.95
N GLY A 113 -7.57 26.72 13.13
CA GLY A 113 -8.53 25.73 13.62
C GLY A 113 -9.55 25.31 12.57
N LYS A 114 -10.31 24.26 12.87
CA LYS A 114 -11.43 23.84 12.02
C LYS A 114 -12.51 24.92 12.04
N GLY A 115 -12.95 25.36 10.85
CA GLY A 115 -13.96 26.42 10.73
C GLY A 115 -13.42 27.83 10.89
N ILE A 116 -12.11 28.00 11.11
CA ILE A 116 -11.45 29.30 11.15
C ILE A 116 -10.88 29.61 9.77
N ASP A 117 -11.36 30.70 9.16
CA ASP A 117 -10.88 31.13 7.86
C ASP A 117 -9.43 31.64 7.96
N PRO A 118 -8.47 31.05 7.24
CA PRO A 118 -7.08 31.51 7.21
C PRO A 118 -6.91 32.91 6.61
N GLN A 119 -7.87 33.41 5.83
CA GLN A 119 -7.77 34.66 5.08
C GLN A 119 -6.47 34.72 4.26
N PHE A 120 -6.29 33.74 3.37
CA PHE A 120 -5.09 33.67 2.53
C PHE A 120 -5.01 34.84 1.54
N VAL A 121 -3.86 35.49 1.46
CA VAL A 121 -3.52 36.50 0.44
C VAL A 121 -2.36 36.03 -0.43
N PRO A 122 -2.34 36.36 -1.74
CA PRO A 122 -1.25 36.00 -2.62
C PRO A 122 0.02 36.78 -2.27
N ILE A 123 1.17 36.12 -2.36
CA ILE A 123 2.50 36.71 -2.14
C ILE A 123 3.49 36.23 -3.22
N THR A 124 4.66 36.86 -3.30
CA THR A 124 5.71 36.45 -4.23
C THR A 124 6.44 35.20 -3.73
N TRP A 125 7.16 34.53 -4.64
CA TRP A 125 8.04 33.42 -4.26
C TRP A 125 9.15 33.87 -3.31
N ASP A 126 9.72 35.06 -3.53
CA ASP A 126 10.78 35.60 -2.67
C ASP A 126 10.28 35.87 -1.25
N GLU A 127 9.08 36.45 -1.09
CA GLU A 127 8.49 36.64 0.23
C GLU A 127 8.20 35.30 0.92
N ALA A 128 7.66 34.33 0.18
CA ALA A 128 7.31 33.02 0.73
C ALA A 128 8.56 32.27 1.22
N LEU A 129 9.60 32.19 0.38
CA LEU A 129 10.85 31.53 0.71
C LEU A 129 11.62 32.30 1.78
N GLY A 130 11.64 33.64 1.73
CA GLY A 130 12.24 34.49 2.76
C GLY A 130 11.61 34.25 4.13
N THR A 131 10.27 34.26 4.21
CA THR A 131 9.54 33.99 5.47
C THR A 131 9.88 32.61 6.06
N ILE A 132 9.98 31.58 5.20
CA ILE A 132 10.36 30.21 5.60
C ILE A 132 11.82 30.20 6.09
N ALA A 133 12.74 30.83 5.34
CA ALA A 133 14.15 30.90 5.67
C ALA A 133 14.40 31.63 6.99
N ASP A 134 13.73 32.76 7.25
CA ASP A 134 13.84 33.52 8.50
C ASP A 134 13.48 32.65 9.71
N LYS A 135 12.38 31.87 9.61
CA LYS A 135 12.00 30.93 10.67
C LYS A 135 12.98 29.78 10.84
N MET A 136 13.58 29.29 9.76
CA MET A 136 14.64 28.29 9.84
C MET A 136 15.89 28.88 10.53
N LEU A 137 16.29 30.11 10.19
CA LEU A 137 17.43 30.80 10.79
C LEU A 137 17.21 31.14 12.26
N GLU A 138 16.00 31.52 12.65
CA GLU A 138 15.60 31.71 14.05
C GLU A 138 15.89 30.44 14.88
N LEU A 139 15.41 29.28 14.42
CA LEU A 139 15.67 27.99 15.10
C LEU A 139 17.16 27.63 15.15
N ARG A 140 17.96 28.03 14.16
CA ARG A 140 19.42 27.85 14.21
C ARG A 140 20.06 28.76 15.24
N SER A 141 19.64 30.03 15.31
CA SER A 141 20.19 31.02 16.24
C SER A 141 19.95 30.65 17.71
N THR A 142 18.87 29.91 18.00
CA THR A 142 18.52 29.43 19.34
C THR A 142 18.96 28.00 19.62
N ASN A 143 19.69 27.34 18.70
CA ASN A 143 20.07 25.92 18.77
C ASN A 143 18.87 24.94 18.92
N GLU A 144 17.71 25.30 18.38
CA GLU A 144 16.46 24.54 18.42
C GLU A 144 16.12 23.89 17.07
N THR A 145 17.12 23.56 16.24
CA THR A 145 16.93 22.96 14.91
C THR A 145 16.13 21.66 14.91
N HIS A 146 16.14 20.92 16.03
CA HIS A 146 15.33 19.72 16.23
C HIS A 146 13.82 19.99 16.25
N LYS A 147 13.37 21.23 16.49
CA LYS A 147 11.94 21.63 16.48
C LYS A 147 11.37 21.87 15.09
N PHE A 148 12.18 21.71 14.03
CA PHE A 148 11.73 21.66 12.64
C PHE A 148 11.27 20.24 12.28
N VAL A 149 10.11 20.10 11.63
CA VAL A 149 9.57 18.83 11.15
C VAL A 149 9.31 18.91 9.65
N TYR A 150 9.82 17.92 8.90
CA TYR A 150 9.50 17.74 7.49
C TYR A 150 8.58 16.54 7.30
N LEU A 151 7.34 16.81 6.90
CA LEU A 151 6.31 15.81 6.63
C LEU A 151 6.26 15.48 5.14
N ARG A 152 6.27 14.18 4.81
CA ARG A 152 6.19 13.71 3.43
C ARG A 152 5.05 12.71 3.24
N GLY A 153 4.12 13.05 2.37
CA GLY A 153 3.11 12.13 1.88
C GLY A 153 3.64 11.34 0.68
N ARG A 154 3.04 11.53 -0.50
CA ARG A 154 3.53 10.93 -1.74
C ARG A 154 4.86 11.57 -2.18
N TYR A 155 5.61 10.89 -3.04
CA TYR A 155 6.97 11.28 -3.40
C TYR A 155 7.44 10.61 -4.69
N SER A 156 8.51 11.11 -5.28
CA SER A 156 9.31 10.46 -6.33
C SER A 156 10.70 10.09 -5.80
N TYR A 157 11.58 9.54 -6.65
CA TYR A 157 12.95 9.19 -6.24
C TYR A 157 13.85 10.40 -5.94
N HIS A 158 13.50 11.61 -6.39
CA HIS A 158 14.19 12.84 -5.99
C HIS A 158 13.97 13.24 -4.52
N ARG A 159 13.18 12.47 -3.76
CA ARG A 159 12.95 12.68 -2.32
C ARG A 159 14.24 12.77 -1.51
N ASP A 160 15.34 12.17 -1.95
CA ASP A 160 16.54 12.09 -1.13
C ASP A 160 17.15 13.48 -0.86
N ILE A 161 16.89 14.45 -1.74
CA ILE A 161 17.26 15.85 -1.53
C ILE A 161 16.38 16.47 -0.42
N ILE A 162 15.07 16.53 -0.64
CA ILE A 162 14.17 17.34 0.22
C ILE A 162 13.78 16.60 1.50
N TYR A 163 13.62 15.28 1.46
CA TYR A 163 13.24 14.48 2.63
C TYR A 163 14.43 13.95 3.42
N SER A 164 15.49 13.49 2.74
CA SER A 164 16.62 12.85 3.42
C SER A 164 17.70 13.87 3.81
N ALA A 165 18.19 14.68 2.86
CA ALA A 165 19.28 15.63 3.12
C ALA A 165 18.83 16.91 3.82
N LEU A 166 17.79 17.60 3.33
CA LEU A 166 17.40 18.92 3.84
C LEU A 166 17.20 18.95 5.37
N PRO A 167 16.42 18.05 6.01
CA PRO A 167 16.28 18.09 7.47
C PRO A 167 17.61 17.82 8.17
N LYS A 168 18.47 16.96 7.63
CA LYS A 168 19.73 16.55 8.26
C LYS A 168 20.81 17.61 8.17
N ILE A 169 20.93 18.28 7.02
CA ILE A 169 21.82 19.43 6.83
C ILE A 169 21.34 20.59 7.72
N PHE A 170 20.03 20.80 7.82
CA PHE A 170 19.48 21.80 8.72
C PHE A 170 19.69 21.48 10.21
N GLY A 171 19.74 20.21 10.58
CA GLY A 171 19.91 19.77 11.96
C GLY A 171 18.69 19.19 12.65
N SER A 172 17.67 18.79 11.89
CA SER A 172 16.50 18.13 12.45
C SER A 172 16.58 16.60 12.30
N PRO A 173 16.19 15.84 13.34
CA PRO A 173 15.98 14.40 13.21
C PRO A 173 14.66 14.07 12.47
N ASN A 174 13.78 15.03 12.27
CA ASN A 174 12.36 14.84 11.98
C ASN A 174 11.99 14.85 10.49
N GLY A 175 12.60 13.96 9.72
CA GLY A 175 12.01 13.50 8.46
C GLY A 175 10.94 12.43 8.72
N ILE A 176 9.67 12.77 8.52
CA ILE A 176 8.51 11.90 8.78
C ILE A 176 7.81 11.56 7.47
N SER A 177 7.93 10.31 7.02
CA SER A 177 7.17 9.81 5.87
C SER A 177 5.77 9.34 6.29
N HIS A 178 4.91 9.08 5.31
CA HIS A 178 3.61 8.45 5.52
C HIS A 178 3.63 6.91 5.63
N SER A 179 4.81 6.29 5.76
CA SER A 179 4.92 4.83 5.53
C SER A 179 4.05 4.02 6.48
N SER A 180 3.99 4.40 7.76
CA SER A 180 3.20 3.70 8.79
C SER A 180 1.69 3.79 8.62
N VAL A 181 1.20 4.79 7.90
CA VAL A 181 -0.22 4.92 7.51
C VAL A 181 -0.47 4.36 6.10
N CYS A 182 0.54 3.73 5.49
CA CYS A 182 0.47 3.12 4.17
C CYS A 182 0.35 1.59 4.30
N ALA A 183 1.44 0.90 4.65
CA ALA A 183 1.49 -0.58 4.65
C ALA A 183 2.76 -1.16 5.32
N GLU A 184 3.28 -0.56 6.40
CA GLU A 184 4.49 -1.13 7.03
C GLU A 184 4.23 -2.46 7.76
N ALA A 185 3.00 -2.73 8.21
CA ALA A 185 2.63 -4.03 8.80
C ALA A 185 2.68 -5.18 7.77
N GLU A 186 2.26 -4.91 6.53
CA GLU A 186 2.41 -5.83 5.38
C GLU A 186 3.89 -6.19 5.17
N LYS A 187 4.80 -5.22 5.24
CA LYS A 187 6.23 -5.51 5.09
C LYS A 187 6.81 -6.22 6.30
N ALA A 188 6.34 -5.88 7.50
CA ALA A 188 6.82 -6.47 8.74
C ALA A 188 6.55 -7.97 8.77
N GLY A 189 5.32 -8.40 8.43
CA GLY A 189 4.96 -9.81 8.45
C GLY A 189 5.90 -10.65 7.61
N ALA A 190 6.08 -10.26 6.36
CA ALA A 190 6.97 -10.99 5.48
C ALA A 190 8.46 -10.77 5.76
N TYR A 191 8.90 -9.62 6.30
CA TYR A 191 10.28 -9.47 6.74
C TYR A 191 10.64 -10.44 7.86
N TRP A 192 9.75 -10.66 8.82
CA TRP A 192 10.01 -11.56 9.95
C TRP A 192 9.87 -13.04 9.60
N THR A 193 9.36 -13.37 8.41
CA THR A 193 9.29 -14.75 7.91
C THR A 193 10.32 -15.07 6.82
N GLU A 194 10.71 -14.10 5.96
CA GLU A 194 11.65 -14.34 4.84
C GLU A 194 12.84 -13.36 4.76
N GLY A 195 12.98 -12.45 5.73
CA GLY A 195 14.11 -11.50 5.80
C GLY A 195 14.06 -10.34 4.81
N TYR A 196 12.95 -10.13 4.08
CA TYR A 196 12.84 -9.10 3.03
C TYR A 196 11.85 -7.98 3.38
N TRP A 197 12.33 -6.76 3.64
CA TRP A 197 11.48 -5.59 3.94
C TRP A 197 11.15 -4.81 2.68
N ASP A 198 10.32 -5.38 1.81
CA ASP A 198 9.74 -4.67 0.67
C ASP A 198 8.36 -5.26 0.33
N TYR A 199 7.75 -4.86 -0.78
CA TYR A 199 6.57 -5.51 -1.35
C TYR A 199 6.95 -6.68 -2.26
N ARG A 200 5.95 -7.49 -2.63
CA ARG A 200 6.10 -8.64 -3.52
C ARG A 200 5.40 -8.33 -4.83
N ASP A 201 5.93 -8.89 -5.90
CA ASP A 201 5.16 -9.12 -7.12
C ASP A 201 4.79 -10.60 -7.19
N TYR A 202 3.94 -10.98 -8.12
CA TYR A 202 3.44 -12.35 -8.24
C TYR A 202 3.56 -12.80 -9.69
N ASP A 203 4.00 -14.04 -9.90
CA ASP A 203 4.10 -14.62 -11.24
C ASP A 203 2.73 -15.10 -11.73
N LEU A 204 1.85 -14.13 -11.99
CA LEU A 204 0.43 -14.36 -12.25
C LEU A 204 0.21 -15.24 -13.48
N ALA A 205 1.04 -15.12 -14.52
CA ALA A 205 0.90 -15.89 -15.75
C ALA A 205 1.10 -17.41 -15.54
N ASN A 206 1.95 -17.80 -14.58
CA ASN A 206 2.28 -19.19 -14.30
C ASN A 206 1.61 -19.74 -13.02
N THR A 207 0.89 -18.89 -12.28
CA THR A 207 0.16 -19.29 -11.07
C THR A 207 -0.90 -20.35 -11.42
N LYS A 208 -1.05 -21.37 -10.55
CA LYS A 208 -2.07 -22.43 -10.62
C LYS A 208 -3.09 -22.35 -9.49
N TYR A 209 -2.75 -21.69 -8.39
CA TYR A 209 -3.69 -21.36 -7.33
C TYR A 209 -3.41 -19.98 -6.77
N LEU A 210 -4.36 -19.05 -6.94
CA LEU A 210 -4.21 -17.66 -6.55
C LEU A 210 -5.13 -17.34 -5.36
N VAL A 211 -4.53 -17.02 -4.21
CA VAL A 211 -5.26 -16.51 -3.04
C VAL A 211 -5.11 -15.00 -2.97
N LEU A 212 -6.20 -14.28 -3.15
CA LEU A 212 -6.30 -12.83 -2.99
C LEU A 212 -6.80 -12.50 -1.59
N TRP A 213 -5.91 -12.10 -0.68
CA TRP A 213 -6.22 -11.88 0.73
C TRP A 213 -6.27 -10.38 1.08
N GLY A 214 -7.48 -9.83 1.16
CA GLY A 214 -7.71 -8.41 1.42
C GLY A 214 -7.14 -7.50 0.33
N VAL A 215 -7.08 -8.00 -0.91
CA VAL A 215 -6.61 -7.26 -2.09
C VAL A 215 -7.65 -7.30 -3.19
N ASP A 216 -7.73 -6.20 -3.94
CA ASP A 216 -8.54 -6.09 -5.14
C ASP A 216 -7.68 -5.49 -6.26
N PRO A 217 -6.97 -6.32 -7.05
CA PRO A 217 -6.05 -5.85 -8.09
C PRO A 217 -6.73 -5.18 -9.29
N PHE A 218 -8.07 -5.13 -9.33
CA PHE A 218 -8.81 -4.35 -10.32
C PHE A 218 -8.96 -2.88 -9.92
N ARG A 219 -8.92 -2.60 -8.61
CA ARG A 219 -9.17 -1.28 -8.03
C ARG A 219 -7.93 -0.70 -7.37
N SER A 220 -7.14 -1.54 -6.71
CA SER A 220 -6.09 -1.20 -5.76
C SER A 220 -4.92 -2.20 -5.84
N ASN A 221 -4.01 -2.16 -4.86
CA ASN A 221 -2.74 -2.89 -4.87
C ASN A 221 -1.86 -2.51 -6.09
N ARG A 222 -0.68 -3.14 -6.22
CA ARG A 222 0.49 -2.42 -6.70
C ARG A 222 0.88 -2.71 -8.15
N GLN A 223 0.11 -3.50 -8.90
CA GLN A 223 0.27 -3.66 -10.35
C GLN A 223 -1.09 -3.77 -11.08
N ILE A 224 -1.97 -2.78 -10.88
CA ILE A 224 -3.36 -2.83 -11.39
C ILE A 224 -3.44 -3.13 -12.89
N PRO A 225 -2.75 -2.39 -13.80
CA PRO A 225 -2.89 -2.69 -15.22
C PRO A 225 -2.32 -4.06 -15.61
N ALA A 226 -1.23 -4.51 -14.97
CA ALA A 226 -0.63 -5.80 -15.25
C ALA A 226 -1.55 -6.96 -14.82
N ALA A 227 -2.14 -6.86 -13.62
CA ALA A 227 -3.08 -7.85 -13.12
C ALA A 227 -4.36 -7.91 -13.97
N ILE A 228 -4.90 -6.75 -14.39
CA ILE A 228 -6.05 -6.68 -15.31
C ILE A 228 -5.71 -7.33 -16.64
N ALA A 229 -4.53 -7.02 -17.21
CA ALA A 229 -4.12 -7.54 -18.52
C ALA A 229 -3.94 -9.06 -18.52
N GLN A 230 -3.47 -9.63 -17.40
CA GLN A 230 -3.25 -11.07 -17.26
C GLN A 230 -4.49 -11.83 -16.76
N TRP A 231 -5.57 -11.15 -16.36
CA TRP A 231 -6.68 -11.80 -15.65
C TRP A 231 -7.36 -12.91 -16.44
N ALA A 232 -7.52 -12.74 -17.76
CA ALA A 232 -8.09 -13.78 -18.62
C ALA A 232 -7.25 -15.07 -18.56
N THR A 233 -5.93 -14.94 -18.66
CA THR A 233 -4.98 -16.06 -18.55
C THR A 233 -5.03 -16.71 -17.16
N ILE A 234 -5.08 -15.91 -16.08
CA ILE A 234 -5.16 -16.45 -14.71
C ILE A 234 -6.45 -17.27 -14.55
N ARG A 235 -7.58 -16.78 -15.06
CA ARG A 235 -8.89 -17.45 -15.01
C ARG A 235 -8.94 -18.80 -15.75
N GLU A 236 -8.09 -18.98 -16.75
CA GLU A 236 -7.99 -20.23 -17.51
C GLU A 236 -7.00 -21.21 -16.88
N ASN A 237 -6.00 -20.70 -16.17
CA ASN A 237 -4.85 -21.48 -15.69
C ASN A 237 -4.83 -21.76 -14.19
N ALA A 238 -5.61 -21.02 -13.39
CA ALA A 238 -5.58 -21.08 -11.94
C ALA A 238 -6.97 -21.13 -11.32
N THR A 239 -7.07 -21.81 -10.18
CA THR A 239 -8.17 -21.59 -9.23
C THR A 239 -7.92 -20.29 -8.47
N ILE A 240 -8.92 -19.42 -8.39
CA ILE A 240 -8.82 -18.12 -7.73
C ILE A 240 -9.74 -18.07 -6.51
N VAL A 241 -9.19 -17.73 -5.36
CA VAL A 241 -9.90 -17.59 -4.10
C VAL A 241 -9.70 -16.18 -3.58
N THR A 242 -10.78 -15.46 -3.29
CA THR A 242 -10.69 -14.16 -2.60
C THR A 242 -11.15 -14.29 -1.16
N ILE A 243 -10.30 -13.83 -0.24
CA ILE A 243 -10.59 -13.71 1.19
C ILE A 243 -10.73 -12.22 1.49
N ASP A 244 -11.97 -11.77 1.68
CA ASP A 244 -12.28 -10.36 1.94
C ASP A 244 -13.66 -10.26 2.62
N PRO A 245 -13.85 -9.40 3.63
CA PRO A 245 -15.17 -9.22 4.25
C PRO A 245 -16.25 -8.70 3.29
N THR A 246 -15.87 -8.17 2.12
CA THR A 246 -16.76 -7.60 1.12
C THR A 246 -16.62 -8.29 -0.23
N LEU A 247 -17.71 -8.34 -1.01
CA LEU A 247 -17.68 -8.84 -2.39
C LEU A 247 -17.01 -7.78 -3.30
N THR A 248 -15.68 -7.81 -3.35
CA THR A 248 -14.86 -6.91 -4.16
C THR A 248 -14.95 -7.21 -5.66
N GLY A 249 -14.33 -6.36 -6.49
CA GLY A 249 -14.24 -6.60 -7.93
C GLY A 249 -13.47 -7.87 -8.28
N ALA A 250 -12.54 -8.27 -7.42
CA ALA A 250 -11.79 -9.52 -7.47
C ALA A 250 -12.60 -10.72 -6.98
N ALA A 251 -13.30 -10.59 -5.85
CA ALA A 251 -14.17 -11.65 -5.33
C ALA A 251 -15.25 -12.02 -6.35
N ALA A 252 -15.88 -11.04 -7.00
CA ALA A 252 -16.88 -11.27 -8.05
C ALA A 252 -16.33 -11.95 -9.33
N LYS A 253 -15.01 -12.14 -9.44
CA LYS A 253 -14.34 -12.83 -10.55
C LYS A 253 -13.51 -14.02 -10.08
N SER A 254 -13.59 -14.37 -8.80
CA SER A 254 -12.93 -15.53 -8.22
C SER A 254 -13.84 -16.74 -8.33
N ASP A 255 -13.26 -17.93 -8.25
CA ASP A 255 -14.03 -19.17 -8.17
C ASP A 255 -14.66 -19.32 -6.79
N GLU A 256 -13.97 -18.83 -5.76
CA GLU A 256 -14.46 -18.80 -4.38
C GLU A 256 -14.29 -17.42 -3.74
N TRP A 257 -15.28 -17.04 -2.92
CA TRP A 257 -15.21 -15.87 -2.05
C TRP A 257 -15.48 -16.27 -0.60
N LEU A 258 -14.51 -16.01 0.27
CA LEU A 258 -14.60 -16.25 1.70
C LEU A 258 -14.87 -14.91 2.42
N PRO A 259 -16.11 -14.64 2.87
CA PRO A 259 -16.49 -13.42 3.59
C PRO A 259 -16.00 -13.45 5.04
N ILE A 260 -14.68 -13.36 5.22
CA ILE A 260 -14.06 -13.46 6.54
C ILE A 260 -14.52 -12.34 7.48
N LYS A 261 -14.71 -12.68 8.76
CA LYS A 261 -14.93 -11.68 9.81
C LYS A 261 -13.69 -10.78 9.95
N PRO A 262 -13.83 -9.43 9.88
CA PRO A 262 -12.67 -8.53 9.96
C PRO A 262 -11.83 -8.74 11.21
N GLY A 263 -10.52 -8.94 11.02
CA GLY A 263 -9.56 -9.15 12.11
C GLY A 263 -9.32 -10.61 12.49
N GLU A 264 -10.08 -11.55 11.93
CA GLU A 264 -9.93 -12.99 12.18
C GLU A 264 -9.05 -13.71 11.13
N ASP A 265 -8.40 -12.95 10.25
CA ASP A 265 -7.53 -13.45 9.18
C ASP A 265 -6.39 -14.34 9.70
N GLY A 266 -5.86 -14.03 10.89
CA GLY A 266 -4.82 -14.85 11.52
C GLY A 266 -5.32 -16.24 11.89
N ALA A 267 -6.57 -16.37 12.35
CA ALA A 267 -7.16 -17.66 12.69
C ALA A 267 -7.35 -18.54 11.44
N LEU A 268 -7.83 -17.95 10.34
CA LEU A 268 -7.94 -18.67 9.08
C LEU A 268 -6.56 -19.13 8.57
N ALA A 269 -5.55 -18.25 8.58
CA ALA A 269 -4.21 -18.58 8.10
C ALA A 269 -3.57 -19.72 8.93
N SER A 270 -3.69 -19.67 10.26
CA SER A 270 -3.19 -20.74 11.12
C SER A 270 -3.90 -22.07 10.89
N ALA A 271 -5.20 -22.08 10.59
CA ALA A 271 -5.93 -23.31 10.31
C ALA A 271 -5.63 -23.91 8.93
N LEU A 272 -5.39 -23.08 7.93
CA LEU A 272 -4.86 -23.55 6.64
C LEU A 272 -3.50 -24.22 6.82
N ALA A 273 -2.59 -23.59 7.58
CA ALA A 273 -1.29 -24.16 7.90
C ALA A 273 -1.41 -25.49 8.68
N HIS A 274 -2.27 -25.53 9.69
CA HIS A 274 -2.56 -26.74 10.46
C HIS A 274 -2.99 -27.90 9.56
N HIS A 275 -3.97 -27.67 8.68
CA HIS A 275 -4.48 -28.72 7.80
C HIS A 275 -3.41 -29.24 6.84
N ILE A 276 -2.64 -28.33 6.24
CA ILE A 276 -1.50 -28.70 5.36
C ILE A 276 -0.51 -29.59 6.10
N LEU A 277 -0.18 -29.28 7.35
CA LEU A 277 0.77 -30.06 8.17
C LEU A 277 0.20 -31.41 8.58
N VAL A 278 -1.02 -31.47 9.11
CA VAL A 278 -1.66 -32.74 9.51
C VAL A 278 -1.79 -33.70 8.33
N LYS A 279 -2.11 -33.17 7.15
CA LYS A 279 -2.27 -33.98 5.94
C LYS A 279 -0.97 -34.33 5.23
N GLY A 280 0.18 -33.79 5.65
CA GLY A 280 1.46 -34.06 5.01
C GLY A 280 1.63 -33.38 3.64
N LEU A 281 0.96 -32.25 3.42
CA LEU A 281 0.80 -31.62 2.10
C LEU A 281 1.73 -30.43 1.86
N TRP A 282 2.63 -30.10 2.78
CA TRP A 282 3.57 -29.00 2.56
C TRP A 282 4.58 -29.34 1.44
N ASN A 283 5.22 -28.32 0.88
CA ASN A 283 6.28 -28.50 -0.11
C ASN A 283 7.55 -29.00 0.57
N LYS A 284 7.81 -30.31 0.48
CA LYS A 284 8.95 -30.96 1.16
C LYS A 284 10.32 -30.52 0.62
N GLU A 285 10.41 -30.18 -0.67
CA GLU A 285 11.67 -29.71 -1.27
C GLU A 285 12.11 -28.38 -0.67
N PHE A 286 11.18 -27.48 -0.38
CA PHE A 286 11.44 -26.19 0.23
C PHE A 286 11.52 -26.26 1.76
N VAL A 287 10.54 -26.91 2.38
CA VAL A 287 10.38 -26.90 3.84
C VAL A 287 11.32 -27.90 4.51
N GLY A 288 11.42 -29.12 3.97
CA GLY A 288 12.00 -30.28 4.63
C GLY A 288 10.97 -31.37 4.94
N ASP A 289 11.39 -32.42 5.65
CA ASP A 289 10.52 -33.55 6.00
C ASP A 289 10.97 -34.22 7.31
N PHE A 290 10.13 -35.11 7.83
CA PHE A 290 10.46 -35.97 8.97
C PHE A 290 11.58 -36.96 8.63
N ASN A 291 12.39 -37.28 9.63
CA ASN A 291 13.46 -38.27 9.57
C ASN A 291 12.84 -39.69 9.51
N GLY A 292 12.32 -40.11 8.35
CA GLY A 292 11.63 -41.40 8.19
C GLY A 292 10.88 -41.56 6.86
N ASN A 293 9.87 -42.45 6.86
CA ASN A 293 9.20 -43.05 5.70
C ASN A 293 8.33 -42.09 4.85
N GLY A 294 8.47 -40.77 5.03
CA GLY A 294 7.71 -39.74 4.31
C GLY A 294 6.26 -39.52 4.76
N ALA A 295 5.81 -40.14 5.85
CA ALA A 295 4.49 -39.89 6.46
C ALA A 295 4.55 -38.70 7.43
N SER A 296 3.52 -37.85 7.44
CA SER A 296 3.43 -36.75 8.41
C SER A 296 3.27 -37.27 9.84
N ALA A 297 4.10 -36.79 10.76
CA ALA A 297 3.95 -37.04 12.20
C ALA A 297 3.23 -35.89 12.92
N PHE A 298 2.74 -34.87 12.20
CA PHE A 298 1.91 -33.82 12.79
C PHE A 298 0.51 -34.36 13.09
N VAL A 299 0.24 -34.63 14.36
CA VAL A 299 -1.07 -35.07 14.86
C VAL A 299 -1.69 -33.96 15.70
N ALA A 300 -2.91 -33.54 15.36
CA ALA A 300 -3.60 -32.46 16.06
C ALA A 300 -3.53 -32.61 17.59
N ASN A 301 -3.30 -31.49 18.28
CA ASN A 301 -3.11 -31.37 19.73
C ASN A 301 -1.91 -32.13 20.32
N THR A 302 -1.00 -32.64 19.49
CA THR A 302 0.19 -33.39 19.95
C THR A 302 1.47 -32.62 19.60
N ASP A 303 2.37 -32.51 20.56
CA ASP A 303 3.71 -31.97 20.31
C ASP A 303 4.57 -32.95 19.51
N VAL A 304 5.49 -32.40 18.73
CA VAL A 304 6.46 -33.12 17.92
C VAL A 304 7.86 -32.79 18.43
N ASP A 305 8.76 -33.77 18.52
CA ASP A 305 10.16 -33.51 18.84
C ASP A 305 10.82 -32.75 17.69
N GLU A 306 11.44 -31.60 17.98
CA GLU A 306 12.13 -30.78 16.96
C GLU A 306 13.27 -31.57 16.27
N ASN A 307 13.83 -32.60 16.90
CA ASN A 307 14.87 -33.45 16.31
C ASN A 307 14.33 -34.45 15.27
N ASP A 308 13.03 -34.68 15.22
CA ASP A 308 12.42 -35.62 14.29
C ASP A 308 12.21 -35.03 12.89
N PHE A 309 12.41 -33.71 12.72
CA PHE A 309 12.20 -33.00 11.47
C PHE A 309 13.48 -32.32 10.99
N THR A 310 13.82 -32.50 9.72
CA THR A 310 14.96 -31.81 9.09
C THR A 310 14.45 -30.76 8.13
N GLU A 311 14.68 -29.48 8.44
CA GLU A 311 14.32 -28.34 7.58
C GLU A 311 15.38 -28.08 6.49
N VAL A 312 14.95 -27.57 5.32
CA VAL A 312 15.82 -27.25 4.18
C VAL A 312 16.00 -25.73 4.02
N GLU A 313 15.02 -25.04 3.44
CA GLU A 313 15.03 -23.57 3.26
C GLU A 313 14.20 -22.83 4.32
N SER A 314 13.57 -23.60 5.22
CA SER A 314 12.74 -23.09 6.32
C SER A 314 13.45 -23.17 7.67
N SER A 315 12.88 -22.53 8.69
CA SER A 315 13.40 -22.61 10.06
C SER A 315 12.29 -22.42 11.10
N GLY A 316 12.24 -23.32 12.07
CA GLY A 316 11.34 -23.28 13.21
C GLY A 316 9.95 -23.85 12.97
N LEU A 317 9.73 -24.69 11.95
CA LEU A 317 8.43 -25.29 11.64
C LEU A 317 7.85 -26.06 12.83
N VAL A 318 8.59 -27.01 13.40
CA VAL A 318 8.13 -27.83 14.53
C VAL A 318 7.92 -26.97 15.78
N LYS A 319 8.78 -25.98 16.01
CA LYS A 319 8.60 -25.01 17.10
C LYS A 319 7.31 -24.21 16.96
N TRP A 320 7.00 -23.74 15.74
CA TRP A 320 5.73 -23.05 15.45
C TRP A 320 4.54 -23.97 15.66
N TRP A 321 4.64 -25.24 15.24
CA TRP A 321 3.63 -26.26 15.51
C TRP A 321 3.35 -26.43 17.00
N ASN A 322 4.38 -26.69 17.80
CA ASN A 322 4.28 -26.96 19.23
C ASN A 322 3.73 -25.78 20.03
N ILE A 323 4.10 -24.55 19.65
CA ILE A 323 3.70 -23.33 20.36
C ILE A 323 2.29 -22.87 19.94
N GLU A 324 1.95 -22.95 18.65
CA GLU A 324 0.78 -22.24 18.11
C GLU A 324 -0.10 -23.08 17.20
N VAL A 325 0.42 -23.90 16.27
CA VAL A 325 -0.42 -24.46 15.17
C VAL A 325 -1.15 -25.76 15.54
N LYS A 326 -0.62 -26.56 16.47
CA LYS A 326 -1.10 -27.95 16.72
C LYS A 326 -2.57 -28.07 17.07
N ASP A 327 -3.18 -27.02 17.62
CA ASP A 327 -4.57 -26.96 18.09
C ASP A 327 -5.46 -26.07 17.20
N LYS A 328 -4.93 -25.52 16.10
CA LYS A 328 -5.63 -24.59 15.20
C LYS A 328 -6.39 -25.34 14.12
N THR A 329 -7.28 -26.24 14.52
CA THR A 329 -8.02 -27.09 13.59
C THR A 329 -8.95 -26.28 12.67
N PRO A 330 -9.32 -26.81 11.50
CA PRO A 330 -10.38 -26.23 10.67
C PRO A 330 -11.70 -26.00 11.42
N GLU A 331 -12.08 -26.92 12.31
CA GLU A 331 -13.27 -26.78 13.16
C GLU A 331 -13.15 -25.58 14.12
N TRP A 332 -12.00 -25.42 14.77
CA TRP A 332 -11.70 -24.28 15.64
C TRP A 332 -11.82 -22.95 14.88
N ALA A 333 -11.20 -22.85 13.71
CA ALA A 333 -11.25 -21.63 12.91
C ALA A 333 -12.65 -21.35 12.36
N ALA A 334 -13.47 -22.37 12.11
CA ALA A 334 -14.84 -22.17 11.65
C ALA A 334 -15.69 -21.39 12.65
N GLY A 335 -15.55 -21.70 13.95
CA GLY A 335 -16.23 -20.96 15.02
C GLY A 335 -15.79 -19.50 15.18
N ILE A 336 -14.57 -19.16 14.77
CA ILE A 336 -13.98 -17.81 14.91
C ILE A 336 -14.26 -16.96 13.67
N THR A 337 -13.99 -17.53 12.49
CA THR A 337 -13.94 -16.82 11.21
C THR A 337 -15.29 -16.73 10.52
N GLY A 338 -16.19 -17.67 10.82
CA GLY A 338 -17.46 -17.88 10.10
C GLY A 338 -17.31 -18.64 8.78
N ILE A 339 -16.11 -19.10 8.42
CA ILE A 339 -15.87 -19.94 7.23
C ILE A 339 -16.03 -21.40 7.62
N SER A 340 -16.77 -22.20 6.85
CA SER A 340 -17.00 -23.61 7.21
C SER A 340 -15.71 -24.42 7.22
N GLN A 341 -15.62 -25.40 8.12
CA GLN A 341 -14.51 -26.36 8.18
C GLN A 341 -14.19 -26.96 6.80
N ALA A 342 -15.22 -27.48 6.11
CA ALA A 342 -15.04 -28.09 4.80
C ALA A 342 -14.40 -27.14 3.78
N LYS A 343 -14.73 -25.83 3.84
CA LYS A 343 -14.12 -24.86 2.95
C LYS A 343 -12.67 -24.55 3.34
N ILE A 344 -12.35 -24.49 4.63
CA ILE A 344 -10.95 -24.32 5.08
C ILE A 344 -10.09 -25.49 4.59
N GLU A 345 -10.58 -26.72 4.74
CA GLU A 345 -9.91 -27.95 4.28
C GLU A 345 -9.72 -27.95 2.76
N GLU A 346 -10.78 -27.66 2.00
CA GLU A 346 -10.75 -27.57 0.53
C GLU A 346 -9.70 -26.58 0.03
N ILE A 347 -9.63 -25.40 0.65
CA ILE A 347 -8.71 -24.34 0.23
C ILE A 347 -7.27 -24.72 0.57
N ALA A 348 -7.02 -25.28 1.75
CA ALA A 348 -5.70 -25.77 2.15
C ALA A 348 -5.19 -26.87 1.20
N GLU A 349 -6.04 -27.82 0.85
CA GLU A 349 -5.71 -28.91 -0.08
C GLU A 349 -5.48 -28.38 -1.51
N GLY A 350 -6.31 -27.46 -1.99
CA GLY A 350 -6.14 -26.84 -3.30
C GLY A 350 -4.84 -26.04 -3.42
N MET A 351 -4.50 -25.26 -2.38
CA MET A 351 -3.23 -24.53 -2.29
C MET A 351 -2.03 -25.47 -2.35
N ALA A 352 -2.09 -26.59 -1.62
CA ALA A 352 -1.00 -27.55 -1.55
C ALA A 352 -0.86 -28.38 -2.83
N ALA A 353 -1.98 -28.79 -3.44
CA ALA A 353 -1.97 -29.55 -4.70
C ALA A 353 -1.34 -28.77 -5.87
N ALA A 354 -1.43 -27.44 -5.83
CA ALA A 354 -0.83 -26.56 -6.82
C ALA A 354 0.61 -26.12 -6.47
N ALA A 355 1.15 -26.52 -5.32
CA ALA A 355 2.50 -26.16 -4.89
C ALA A 355 3.57 -26.64 -5.91
N PRO A 356 4.61 -25.84 -6.22
CA PRO A 356 4.92 -24.51 -5.68
C PRO A 356 4.24 -23.35 -6.43
N SER A 357 3.44 -23.61 -7.46
CA SER A 357 2.75 -22.60 -8.28
C SER A 357 1.48 -22.04 -7.61
N THR A 358 1.57 -21.77 -6.31
CA THR A 358 0.53 -21.17 -5.48
C THR A 358 0.96 -19.79 -5.02
N ALA A 359 0.13 -18.77 -5.22
CA ALA A 359 0.46 -17.39 -4.82
C ALA A 359 -0.53 -16.88 -3.77
N VAL A 360 -0.06 -16.64 -2.54
CA VAL A 360 -0.83 -15.93 -1.52
C VAL A 360 -0.51 -14.44 -1.60
N TRP A 361 -1.35 -13.73 -2.35
CA TRP A 361 -1.30 -12.29 -2.50
C TRP A 361 -2.11 -11.60 -1.41
N TYR A 362 -1.42 -11.12 -0.39
CA TYR A 362 -2.04 -10.36 0.69
C TYR A 362 -1.74 -8.86 0.64
N GLY A 363 -2.66 -8.09 1.21
CA GLY A 363 -2.59 -6.64 1.26
C GLY A 363 -2.53 -6.08 2.68
N PRO A 364 -2.64 -4.75 2.82
CA PRO A 364 -2.65 -4.09 4.13
C PRO A 364 -3.94 -4.33 4.93
N GLY A 365 -5.05 -4.71 4.28
CA GLY A 365 -6.36 -4.94 4.91
C GLY A 365 -6.32 -5.84 6.15
N PRO A 366 -5.80 -7.09 6.06
CA PRO A 366 -5.74 -8.01 7.19
C PRO A 366 -4.75 -7.60 8.29
N CYS A 367 -3.77 -6.73 8.00
CA CYS A 367 -2.62 -6.52 8.90
C CYS A 367 -2.41 -5.10 9.43
N MET A 368 -3.09 -4.09 8.90
CA MET A 368 -3.03 -2.71 9.42
C MET A 368 -3.94 -2.52 10.64
N SER A 369 -3.75 -3.38 11.64
CA SER A 369 -4.46 -3.40 12.93
C SER A 369 -3.43 -3.44 14.08
N PRO A 370 -3.82 -3.15 15.34
CA PRO A 370 -2.89 -3.10 16.47
C PRO A 370 -2.08 -4.39 16.70
N ARG A 371 -2.60 -5.56 16.27
CA ARG A 371 -1.94 -6.87 16.40
C ARG A 371 -1.60 -7.50 15.04
N GLY A 372 -1.79 -6.76 13.94
CA GLY A 372 -1.79 -7.32 12.60
C GLY A 372 -0.42 -7.75 12.05
N THR A 373 0.68 -7.45 12.74
CA THR A 373 2.01 -8.01 12.40
C THR A 373 1.97 -9.54 12.43
N TYR A 374 1.37 -10.14 13.46
CA TYR A 374 1.28 -11.60 13.58
C TYR A 374 0.36 -12.21 12.52
N THR A 375 -0.75 -11.53 12.22
CA THR A 375 -1.62 -11.90 11.09
C THR A 375 -0.86 -11.91 9.76
N ALA A 376 -0.05 -10.88 9.50
CA ALA A 376 0.78 -10.82 8.29
C ALA A 376 1.84 -11.94 8.26
N MET A 377 2.44 -12.29 9.40
CA MET A 377 3.36 -13.42 9.51
C MET A 377 2.66 -14.74 9.18
N ALA A 378 1.49 -15.01 9.79
CA ALA A 378 0.73 -16.24 9.57
C ALA A 378 0.28 -16.38 8.11
N ILE A 379 -0.24 -15.31 7.50
CA ILE A 379 -0.63 -15.33 6.08
C ILE A 379 0.58 -15.55 5.18
N TYR A 380 1.70 -14.87 5.43
CA TYR A 380 2.87 -15.01 4.55
C TYR A 380 3.57 -16.36 4.71
N ALA A 381 3.53 -16.96 5.91
CA ALA A 381 4.08 -18.29 6.16
C ALA A 381 3.47 -19.36 5.24
N LEU A 382 2.21 -19.18 4.80
CA LEU A 382 1.56 -20.08 3.83
C LEU A 382 2.31 -20.15 2.49
N ASN A 383 2.90 -19.03 2.01
CA ASN A 383 3.75 -19.06 0.82
C ASN A 383 5.01 -19.92 1.03
N GLY A 384 5.58 -19.89 2.24
CA GLY A 384 6.71 -20.75 2.60
C GLY A 384 6.30 -22.22 2.69
N LEU A 385 5.17 -22.52 3.33
CA LEU A 385 4.66 -23.90 3.47
C LEU A 385 4.40 -24.58 2.12
N VAL A 386 3.87 -23.84 1.15
CA VAL A 386 3.64 -24.36 -0.21
C VAL A 386 4.84 -24.14 -1.13
N GLY A 387 5.98 -23.66 -0.61
CA GLY A 387 7.23 -23.49 -1.36
C GLY A 387 7.15 -22.49 -2.50
N SER A 388 6.25 -21.50 -2.46
CA SER A 388 6.05 -20.57 -3.59
C SER A 388 7.04 -19.41 -3.64
N ILE A 389 7.81 -19.19 -2.57
CA ILE A 389 8.76 -18.08 -2.49
C ILE A 389 9.91 -18.33 -3.46
N GLY A 390 10.07 -17.44 -4.45
CA GLY A 390 11.13 -17.54 -5.45
C GLY A 390 10.91 -18.60 -6.54
N ASN A 391 9.75 -19.25 -6.57
CA ASN A 391 9.40 -20.28 -7.55
C ASN A 391 8.42 -19.79 -8.63
N VAL A 392 8.43 -20.48 -9.78
CA VAL A 392 7.56 -20.19 -10.93
C VAL A 392 6.09 -20.35 -10.54
N GLY A 393 5.27 -19.36 -10.90
CA GLY A 393 3.87 -19.27 -10.48
C GLY A 393 3.65 -18.87 -9.02
N GLY A 394 4.72 -18.49 -8.31
CA GLY A 394 4.70 -18.09 -6.91
C GLY A 394 5.00 -16.61 -6.70
N VAL A 395 5.79 -16.33 -5.66
CA VAL A 395 6.07 -14.99 -5.15
C VAL A 395 7.40 -14.46 -5.68
N LEU A 396 7.38 -13.25 -6.24
CA LEU A 396 8.55 -12.59 -6.82
C LEU A 396 9.07 -11.45 -5.93
N ARG A 397 10.40 -11.31 -5.93
CA ARG A 397 11.09 -10.15 -5.35
C ARG A 397 11.37 -9.10 -6.42
N LYS A 398 11.59 -7.87 -5.98
CA LYS A 398 11.96 -6.78 -6.88
C LYS A 398 13.33 -7.04 -7.53
N ASN A 399 13.40 -6.90 -8.85
CA ASN A 399 14.67 -6.91 -9.60
C ASN A 399 15.57 -5.71 -9.22
N SER A 400 16.89 -5.93 -9.24
CA SER A 400 17.86 -4.85 -9.07
C SER A 400 17.78 -3.86 -10.24
N SER A 401 18.06 -2.58 -9.99
CA SER A 401 18.11 -1.53 -11.02
C SER A 401 19.26 -0.58 -10.73
N PRO A 402 20.07 -0.20 -11.74
CA PRO A 402 21.22 0.70 -11.56
C PRO A 402 20.83 2.14 -11.21
N SER A 403 19.57 2.53 -11.44
CA SER A 403 19.04 3.86 -11.09
C SER A 403 18.81 4.08 -9.58
N SER A 404 19.16 3.10 -8.74
CA SER A 404 18.89 3.12 -7.29
C SER A 404 19.97 3.80 -6.44
N ASN A 405 21.03 4.34 -7.05
CA ASN A 405 22.07 5.06 -6.32
C ASN A 405 21.46 6.34 -5.71
N GLY A 406 21.55 6.44 -4.38
CA GLY A 406 21.12 7.64 -3.66
C GLY A 406 22.00 8.85 -4.00
N ILE A 407 21.65 10.01 -3.44
CA ILE A 407 22.52 11.19 -3.50
C ILE A 407 23.83 10.95 -2.72
N PRO A 408 24.92 11.70 -3.03
CA PRO A 408 26.13 11.69 -2.22
C PRO A 408 25.86 11.97 -0.73
N SER A 409 26.76 11.50 0.14
CA SER A 409 26.63 11.72 1.59
C SER A 409 26.53 13.22 1.91
N TYR A 410 25.56 13.59 2.74
CA TYR A 410 25.39 14.96 3.23
C TYR A 410 26.24 15.27 4.49
N SER A 411 27.01 14.30 5.00
CA SER A 411 27.75 14.45 6.27
C SER A 411 28.75 15.60 6.28
N ALA A 412 29.38 15.90 5.14
CA ALA A 412 30.32 17.02 5.00
C ALA A 412 29.64 18.40 5.12
N TYR A 413 28.32 18.46 5.00
CA TYR A 413 27.52 19.69 5.05
C TYR A 413 26.78 19.85 6.39
N GLN A 414 27.09 19.02 7.39
CA GLN A 414 26.54 19.16 8.73
C GLN A 414 27.55 19.87 9.63
N ASP A 415 27.22 21.10 10.03
CA ASP A 415 27.95 21.80 11.09
C ASP A 415 27.55 21.31 12.49
N ASP A 416 28.14 21.90 13.53
CA ASP A 416 27.98 21.40 14.90
C ASP A 416 26.56 21.61 15.42
N ILE A 417 25.89 22.69 15.02
CA ILE A 417 24.47 22.92 15.30
C ILE A 417 23.63 21.81 14.65
N ALA A 418 23.93 21.45 13.39
CA ALA A 418 23.21 20.41 12.68
C ALA A 418 23.40 19.02 13.29
N LYS A 419 24.63 18.69 13.71
CA LYS A 419 24.94 17.43 14.40
C LYS A 419 24.21 17.34 15.74
N ALA A 420 24.28 18.40 16.56
CA ALA A 420 23.62 18.45 17.86
C ALA A 420 22.10 18.29 17.74
N GLY A 421 21.46 19.04 16.82
CA GLY A 421 20.04 18.93 16.57
C GLY A 421 19.63 17.55 16.07
N THR A 422 20.40 16.96 15.14
CA THR A 422 20.13 15.62 14.58
C THR A 422 20.21 14.50 15.63
N GLY A 423 20.93 14.70 16.73
CA GLY A 423 21.06 13.76 17.85
C GLY A 423 19.81 13.67 18.74
N HIS A 424 18.83 14.57 18.59
CA HIS A 424 17.61 14.53 19.40
C HIS A 424 16.72 13.34 19.06
N LYS A 425 15.90 12.94 20.03
CA LYS A 425 14.78 12.00 19.82
C LYS A 425 13.88 12.51 18.69
N LYS A 426 13.34 11.61 17.88
CA LYS A 426 12.39 11.97 16.81
C LYS A 426 11.02 12.30 17.41
N ILE A 427 10.32 13.26 16.80
CA ILE A 427 8.99 13.72 17.22
C ILE A 427 7.92 12.63 17.20
N ASP A 428 8.09 11.55 16.42
CA ASP A 428 7.10 10.48 16.37
C ASP A 428 7.27 9.41 17.46
N GLN A 429 8.18 9.63 18.42
CA GLN A 429 8.46 8.76 19.57
C GLN A 429 8.87 7.33 19.20
N ARG A 430 9.31 7.11 17.94
CA ARG A 430 9.79 5.79 17.51
C ARG A 430 10.95 5.33 18.40
N GLY A 431 10.91 4.07 18.80
CA GLY A 431 11.91 3.46 19.69
C GLY A 431 11.62 3.63 21.18
N TYR A 432 10.54 4.30 21.56
CA TYR A 432 10.01 4.22 22.93
C TYR A 432 9.52 2.79 23.21
N LEU A 433 9.36 2.43 24.49
CA LEU A 433 8.98 1.09 24.92
C LEU A 433 7.65 0.64 24.28
N GLU A 434 6.69 1.55 24.25
CA GLU A 434 5.35 1.37 23.68
C GLU A 434 5.29 1.61 22.16
N MET A 435 6.36 2.14 21.56
CA MET A 435 6.48 2.42 20.12
C MET A 435 7.78 1.84 19.52
N PRO A 436 8.06 0.53 19.69
CA PRO A 436 9.34 -0.05 19.28
C PRO A 436 9.61 0.10 17.77
N SER A 437 8.55 0.09 16.94
CA SER A 437 8.62 0.47 15.52
C SER A 437 9.73 -0.24 14.75
N MET A 438 9.71 -1.58 14.80
CA MET A 438 10.82 -2.45 14.42
C MET A 438 10.96 -2.65 12.90
N LYS A 439 11.28 -1.58 12.16
CA LYS A 439 11.73 -1.70 10.77
C LYS A 439 13.16 -2.21 10.73
N LYS A 440 13.34 -3.53 10.71
CA LYS A 440 14.63 -4.24 10.84
C LYS A 440 15.33 -4.07 12.19
N ALA A 441 15.12 -2.97 12.90
CA ALA A 441 15.59 -2.72 14.27
C ALA A 441 14.67 -1.71 14.98
N SER A 442 14.76 -1.66 16.32
CA SER A 442 14.00 -0.71 17.15
C SER A 442 14.28 0.75 16.76
N GLY A 443 13.22 1.57 16.76
CA GLY A 443 13.28 3.00 16.45
C GLY A 443 13.60 3.33 14.98
N LYS A 444 13.58 2.36 14.07
CA LYS A 444 13.85 2.60 12.63
C LYS A 444 12.59 2.81 11.81
N GLY A 445 11.44 2.31 12.24
CA GLY A 445 10.13 2.52 11.62
C GLY A 445 9.57 3.90 11.95
N VAL A 446 8.93 4.56 10.98
CA VAL A 446 8.18 5.81 11.24
C VAL A 446 6.88 5.51 11.97
N VAL A 447 6.40 6.44 12.79
CA VAL A 447 5.08 6.36 13.45
C VAL A 447 4.30 7.64 13.14
N THR A 448 3.99 7.83 11.86
CA THR A 448 3.40 9.05 11.29
C THR A 448 2.20 9.53 12.10
N ASN A 449 1.32 8.61 12.47
CA ASN A 449 0.07 8.95 13.14
C ASN A 449 0.20 9.22 14.64
N ASN A 450 1.42 9.10 15.21
CA ASN A 450 1.75 9.47 16.58
C ASN A 450 2.33 10.89 16.69
N VAL A 451 2.83 11.46 15.60
CA VAL A 451 3.30 12.86 15.54
C VAL A 451 2.32 13.87 16.16
N PRO A 452 1.00 13.84 15.87
CA PRO A 452 0.07 14.77 16.50
C PRO A 452 -0.03 14.58 18.02
N ASN A 453 0.06 13.35 18.53
CA ASN A 453 0.07 13.12 19.98
C ASN A 453 1.28 13.78 20.63
N ALA A 454 2.45 13.58 20.02
CA ALA A 454 3.70 14.16 20.49
C ALA A 454 3.70 15.70 20.44
N MET A 455 3.09 16.28 19.39
CA MET A 455 2.89 17.73 19.29
C MET A 455 1.98 18.27 20.40
N LEU A 456 0.84 17.61 20.65
CA LEU A 456 -0.11 17.99 21.70
C LEU A 456 0.48 17.85 23.12
N ALA A 457 1.31 16.83 23.33
CA ALA A 457 1.95 16.56 24.61
C ALA A 457 3.27 17.32 24.82
N ALA A 458 3.81 17.94 23.75
CA ALA A 458 5.17 18.47 23.72
C ALA A 458 6.25 17.46 24.18
N ASP A 459 6.08 16.18 23.82
CA ASP A 459 7.01 15.09 24.15
C ASP A 459 7.49 14.41 22.85
N PRO A 460 8.80 14.45 22.54
CA PRO A 460 9.92 14.86 23.40
C PRO A 460 10.12 16.37 23.57
N TYR A 461 9.47 17.19 22.75
CA TYR A 461 9.58 18.65 22.76
C TYR A 461 8.45 19.27 21.93
N ASP A 462 8.27 20.59 22.05
CA ASP A 462 7.38 21.37 21.18
C ASP A 462 7.91 21.46 19.73
N VAL A 463 6.99 21.55 18.77
CA VAL A 463 7.30 21.77 17.35
C VAL A 463 7.03 23.22 16.99
N LYS A 464 8.05 23.90 16.46
CA LYS A 464 7.96 25.33 16.09
C LYS A 464 7.79 25.57 14.59
N MET A 465 8.20 24.60 13.77
CA MET A 465 8.13 24.74 12.32
C MET A 465 7.82 23.40 11.65
N VAL A 466 6.86 23.41 10.72
CA VAL A 466 6.50 22.24 9.91
C VAL A 466 6.50 22.62 8.44
N ILE A 467 7.17 21.81 7.61
CA ILE A 467 6.99 21.82 6.16
C ILE A 467 6.30 20.51 5.76
N GLY A 468 5.13 20.61 5.13
CA GLY A 468 4.39 19.48 4.59
C GLY A 468 4.49 19.42 3.07
N ASN A 469 4.96 18.31 2.52
CA ASN A 469 5.03 18.08 1.08
C ASN A 469 4.19 16.86 0.67
N TRP A 470 3.26 17.11 -0.25
CA TRP A 470 2.38 16.12 -0.87
C TRP A 470 1.66 15.21 0.13
N CYS A 471 1.30 15.78 1.29
CA CYS A 471 0.61 15.11 2.39
C CYS A 471 -0.70 15.80 2.73
N ASN A 472 -1.66 15.03 3.23
CA ASN A 472 -2.87 15.53 3.87
C ASN A 472 -3.19 14.62 5.06
N PHE A 473 -2.38 14.70 6.11
CA PHE A 473 -2.49 13.80 7.27
C PHE A 473 -3.71 14.08 8.14
N ILE A 474 -4.27 15.29 8.08
CA ILE A 474 -5.58 15.61 8.66
C ILE A 474 -6.66 14.72 8.03
N TYR A 475 -6.59 14.42 6.73
CA TYR A 475 -7.57 13.54 6.08
C TYR A 475 -7.16 12.06 6.13
N SER A 476 -5.88 11.76 5.94
CA SER A 476 -5.40 10.38 5.76
C SER A 476 -4.97 9.68 7.05
N GLY A 477 -4.81 10.41 8.16
CA GLY A 477 -4.52 9.83 9.46
C GLY A 477 -5.78 9.35 10.17
N THR A 478 -5.65 8.35 11.06
CA THR A 478 -6.78 7.96 11.92
C THR A 478 -6.94 8.98 13.05
N GLN A 479 -8.19 9.21 13.49
CA GLN A 479 -8.53 10.25 14.47
C GLN A 479 -8.03 11.64 14.02
N PRO A 480 -8.61 12.17 12.92
CA PRO A 480 -8.12 13.36 12.22
C PRO A 480 -8.11 14.63 13.07
N GLN A 481 -8.90 14.68 14.14
CA GLN A 481 -8.95 15.78 15.10
C GLN A 481 -7.59 16.07 15.74
N ARG A 482 -6.78 15.04 16.00
CA ARG A 482 -5.48 15.22 16.66
C ARG A 482 -4.47 16.01 15.82
N TRP A 483 -4.63 16.01 14.50
CA TRP A 483 -3.83 16.85 13.59
C TRP A 483 -4.40 18.27 13.43
N ARG A 484 -5.65 18.50 13.85
CA ARG A 484 -6.32 19.80 13.78
C ARG A 484 -6.08 20.61 15.05
N ASP A 485 -6.14 19.92 16.19
CA ASP A 485 -5.77 20.39 17.51
C ASP A 485 -4.25 20.62 17.55
#